data_AF-A0A1H7RAU9-F1
#
_entry.id   AF-A0A1H7RAU9-F1
#
_cell.length_a   1.000
_cell.length_b   1.000
_cell.length_c   1.000
_cell.angle_alpha   90.00
_cell.angle_beta   90.00
_cell.angle_gamma   90.00
#
_symmetry.space_group_name_H-M   'P 1'
#
loop_
_entity.id
_entity.type
_entity.pdbx_description
1 polymer ?
#
loop_
_entity_poly.entity_id
_entity_poly.type
_entity_poly.pdbx_seq_one_letter_code
_entity_poly.pdbx_strand_id
1 'polypeptide(L)'
;MINMLKNKVDFTGVAVLLLAFFVAVGFKAPTMRQQPQWYGVEDTGSTPGNPQNQQIGEALDEEPTGDCNTFPGVICAIELDLDGGTPPSTVHEAQQMGVTTGNSRQRQ
;
A
#
# COMPACT_ATOMS: atom_id res chain seq x y z
N MET A 1 -68.93 12.73 10.36
CA MET A 1 -68.11 11.75 11.11
C MET A 1 -66.72 11.76 10.49
N ILE A 2 -65.73 12.17 11.29
CA ILE A 2 -64.26 12.09 11.08
C ILE A 2 -63.72 12.80 9.83
N ASN A 3 -63.53 14.10 9.99
CA ASN A 3 -62.72 14.95 9.12
C ASN A 3 -61.34 15.13 9.79
N MET A 4 -60.46 14.14 9.78
CA MET A 4 -59.10 14.27 10.35
C MET A 4 -58.10 13.33 9.65
N LEU A 5 -57.75 13.63 8.40
CA LEU A 5 -56.54 13.07 7.77
C LEU A 5 -55.89 14.13 6.89
N LYS A 6 -55.40 15.21 7.51
CA LYS A 6 -54.39 16.08 6.88
C LYS A 6 -53.10 15.88 7.65
N ASN A 7 -52.38 14.85 7.22
CA ASN A 7 -51.03 14.52 7.63
C ASN A 7 -50.12 15.69 7.23
N LYS A 8 -49.91 16.66 8.13
CA LYS A 8 -48.88 17.70 7.97
C LYS A 8 -47.54 17.06 8.35
N VAL A 9 -47.03 16.21 7.49
CA VAL A 9 -45.60 15.90 7.53
C VAL A 9 -44.91 17.13 6.96
N ASP A 10 -44.25 17.90 7.82
CA ASP A 10 -43.41 19.02 7.41
C ASP A 10 -42.30 18.47 6.49
N PHE A 11 -42.53 18.59 5.19
CA PHE A 11 -41.64 18.11 4.13
C PHE A 11 -40.21 18.64 4.32
N THR A 12 -40.11 19.86 4.86
CA THR A 12 -38.86 20.50 5.27
C THR A 12 -38.12 19.71 6.35
N GLY A 13 -38.83 19.19 7.35
CA GLY A 13 -38.23 18.35 8.41
C GLY A 13 -37.72 17.02 7.86
N VAL A 14 -38.47 16.40 6.95
CA VAL A 14 -38.04 15.15 6.29
C VAL A 14 -36.82 15.38 5.40
N ALA A 15 -36.77 16.50 4.67
CA ALA A 15 -35.65 16.86 3.82
C ALA A 15 -34.35 17.07 4.61
N VAL A 16 -34.42 17.75 5.77
CA VAL A 16 -33.26 17.95 6.66
C VAL A 16 -32.77 16.62 7.24
N LEU A 17 -33.70 15.73 7.61
CA LEU A 17 -33.38 14.42 8.17
C LEU A 17 -32.70 13.50 7.14
N LEU A 18 -33.16 13.55 5.89
CA LEU A 18 -32.51 12.85 4.77
C LEU A 18 -31.13 13.41 4.47
N LEU A 19 -30.97 14.73 4.44
CA LEU A 19 -29.67 15.38 4.20
C LEU A 19 -28.64 15.00 5.28
N ALA A 20 -29.04 14.99 6.56
CA ALA A 20 -28.20 14.57 7.67
C ALA A 20 -27.77 13.10 7.57
N PHE A 21 -28.67 12.22 7.11
CA PHE A 21 -28.34 10.82 6.84
C PHE A 21 -27.29 10.67 5.72
N PHE A 22 -27.39 11.43 4.63
CA PHE A 22 -26.40 11.36 3.54
C PHE A 22 -25.03 11.90 3.94
N VAL A 23 -24.97 12.95 4.77
CA VAL A 23 -23.70 13.49 5.28
C VAL A 23 -23.03 12.50 6.24
N ALA A 24 -23.80 11.76 7.04
CA ALA A 24 -23.27 10.76 7.97
C ALA A 24 -22.70 9.50 7.28
N VAL A 25 -23.25 9.10 6.13
CA VAL A 25 -22.82 7.90 5.39
C VAL A 25 -21.65 8.20 4.42
N GLY A 26 -21.36 9.48 4.15
CA GLY A 26 -20.42 9.92 3.12
C GLY A 26 -18.93 9.79 3.46
N PHE A 27 -18.55 9.61 4.73
CA PHE A 27 -17.14 9.55 5.13
C PHE A 27 -16.69 8.12 5.38
N LYS A 28 -16.49 7.34 4.31
CA LYS A 28 -15.47 6.28 4.37
C LYS A 28 -14.13 7.01 4.33
N ALA A 29 -13.40 7.04 5.45
CA ALA A 29 -12.03 7.48 5.45
C ALA A 29 -11.29 6.72 4.33
N PRO A 30 -10.54 7.40 3.44
CA PRO A 30 -9.65 6.67 2.56
C PRO A 30 -8.73 5.87 3.47
N THR A 31 -8.72 4.55 3.31
CA THR A 31 -7.69 3.71 3.89
C THR A 31 -6.37 4.34 3.45
N MET A 32 -5.64 4.94 4.38
CA MET A 32 -4.36 5.57 4.08
C MET A 32 -3.45 4.44 3.62
N ARG A 33 -3.32 4.26 2.30
CA ARG A 33 -2.33 3.36 1.74
C ARG A 33 -0.98 3.84 2.25
N GLN A 34 -0.25 2.93 2.88
CA GLN A 34 1.15 3.20 3.16
C GLN A 34 1.84 3.46 1.84
N GLN A 35 2.65 4.51 1.80
CA GLN A 35 3.45 4.79 0.62
C GLN A 35 4.44 3.63 0.44
N PRO A 36 4.83 3.32 -0.81
CA PRO A 36 5.90 2.38 -1.05
C PRO A 36 7.15 2.73 -0.25
N GLN A 37 7.82 1.70 0.27
CA GLN A 37 8.97 1.86 1.15
C GLN A 37 10.17 1.09 0.60
N TRP A 38 11.36 1.65 0.80
CA TRP A 38 12.61 1.03 0.41
C TRP A 38 13.08 0.02 1.45
N TYR A 39 13.67 -1.07 0.98
CA TYR A 39 14.27 -2.11 1.80
C TYR A 39 15.66 -2.44 1.28
N GLY A 40 16.60 -2.68 2.19
CA GLY A 40 17.92 -3.21 1.86
C GLY A 40 17.82 -4.66 1.38
N VAL A 41 18.68 -5.05 0.43
CA VAL A 41 18.76 -6.42 -0.09
C VAL A 41 20.17 -6.96 0.03
N GLU A 42 20.30 -8.13 0.62
CA GLU A 42 21.55 -8.85 0.79
C GLU A 42 21.54 -10.15 -0.01
N ASP A 43 22.59 -10.39 -0.79
CA ASP A 43 22.76 -11.66 -1.50
C ASP A 43 23.51 -12.65 -0.61
N THR A 44 22.81 -13.70 -0.21
CA THR A 44 23.33 -14.73 0.71
C THR A 44 23.70 -16.03 -0.01
N GLY A 45 23.50 -16.08 -1.33
CA GLY A 45 23.70 -17.27 -2.15
C GLY A 45 25.09 -17.41 -2.73
N SER A 46 25.42 -18.64 -3.13
CA SER A 46 26.62 -18.91 -3.94
C SER A 46 26.47 -18.51 -5.42
N THR A 47 25.23 -18.26 -5.86
CA THR A 47 24.91 -17.79 -7.22
C THR A 47 24.42 -16.35 -7.13
N PRO A 48 25.26 -15.37 -7.49
CA PRO A 48 24.90 -13.96 -7.43
C PRO A 48 23.66 -13.65 -8.27
N GLY A 49 22.77 -12.82 -7.73
CA GLY A 49 21.62 -12.29 -8.46
C GLY A 49 20.44 -13.24 -8.59
N ASN A 50 20.50 -14.42 -7.96
CA ASN A 50 19.37 -15.33 -7.88
C ASN A 50 18.31 -14.73 -6.92
N PRO A 51 17.08 -14.39 -7.37
CA PRO A 51 16.07 -13.74 -6.52
C PRO A 51 15.70 -14.50 -5.25
N GLN A 52 15.88 -15.82 -5.23
CA GLN A 52 15.64 -16.68 -4.05
C GLN A 52 16.73 -16.53 -2.97
N ASN A 53 17.92 -16.08 -3.36
CA ASN A 53 19.06 -15.89 -2.45
C ASN A 53 19.22 -14.42 -2.00
N GLN A 54 18.49 -13.51 -2.64
CA GLN A 54 18.47 -12.09 -2.34
C GLN A 54 17.45 -11.82 -1.23
N GLN A 55 17.95 -11.75 0.01
CA GLN A 55 17.18 -11.54 1.21
C GLN A 55 16.83 -10.07 1.38
N ILE A 56 15.58 -9.79 1.70
CA ILE A 56 15.09 -8.45 1.99
C ILE A 56 15.27 -8.22 3.50
N GLY A 57 16.10 -7.23 3.82
CA GLY A 57 16.41 -6.84 5.18
C GLY A 57 15.47 -5.79 5.73
N GLU A 58 16.03 -4.88 6.53
CA GLU A 58 15.26 -3.80 7.15
C GLU A 58 14.84 -2.73 6.14
N ALA A 59 13.80 -2.00 6.53
CA ALA A 59 13.37 -0.79 5.85
C ALA A 59 14.47 0.27 5.88
N LEU A 60 14.60 1.01 4.79
CA LEU A 60 15.47 2.18 4.71
C LEU A 60 14.63 3.43 4.98
N ASP A 61 15.19 4.35 5.77
CA ASP A 61 14.53 5.62 6.10
C ASP A 61 14.36 6.54 4.87
N GLU A 62 15.24 6.40 3.89
CA GLU A 62 15.29 7.22 2.69
C GLU A 62 15.54 6.40 1.43
N GLU A 63 15.26 6.99 0.26
CA GLU A 63 15.63 6.39 -1.02
C GLU A 63 17.15 6.16 -1.07
N PRO A 64 17.61 4.92 -1.33
CA PRO A 64 19.02 4.61 -1.39
C PRO A 64 19.70 5.35 -2.54
N THR A 65 20.69 6.17 -2.20
CA THR A 65 21.47 6.94 -3.17
C THR A 65 22.78 6.21 -3.53
N GLY A 66 23.28 6.49 -4.73
CA GLY A 66 24.56 5.96 -5.21
C GLY A 66 24.50 4.56 -5.83
N ASP A 67 25.69 4.09 -6.19
CA ASP A 67 25.95 2.81 -6.84
C ASP A 67 26.19 1.73 -5.78
N CYS A 68 25.43 0.65 -5.81
CA CYS A 68 25.40 -0.28 -4.68
C CYS A 68 25.87 -1.72 -4.96
N ASN A 69 25.91 -2.18 -6.22
CA ASN A 69 26.41 -3.53 -6.54
C ASN A 69 27.01 -3.66 -7.94
N THR A 70 28.25 -4.12 -8.10
CA THR A 70 28.91 -4.20 -9.42
C THR A 70 28.55 -5.43 -10.25
N PHE A 71 27.69 -6.31 -9.72
CA PHE A 71 27.34 -7.57 -10.37
C PHE A 71 25.94 -7.49 -10.99
N PRO A 72 25.79 -7.76 -12.30
CA PRO A 72 24.49 -7.75 -12.97
C PRO A 72 23.50 -8.69 -12.28
N GLY A 73 22.29 -8.20 -12.02
CA GLY A 73 21.21 -8.97 -11.39
C GLY A 73 21.23 -9.02 -9.86
N VAL A 74 22.28 -8.49 -9.21
CA VAL A 74 22.31 -8.35 -7.75
C VAL A 74 21.68 -7.01 -7.37
N ILE A 75 20.51 -7.09 -6.72
CA ILE A 75 19.77 -5.98 -6.16
C ILE A 75 20.34 -5.68 -4.77
N CYS A 76 20.59 -4.41 -4.50
CA CYS A 76 21.02 -3.94 -3.18
C CYS A 76 19.88 -3.27 -2.40
N ALA A 77 18.84 -2.82 -3.11
CA ALA A 77 17.67 -2.22 -2.51
C ALA A 77 16.47 -2.34 -3.45
N ILE A 78 15.30 -2.55 -2.86
CA ILE A 78 14.04 -2.73 -3.58
C ILE A 78 12.95 -1.89 -2.93
N GLU A 79 12.07 -1.32 -3.76
CA GLU A 79 10.89 -0.62 -3.27
C GLU A 79 9.68 -1.56 -3.30
N LEU A 80 8.98 -1.63 -2.17
CA LEU A 80 7.83 -2.51 -1.97
C LEU A 80 6.60 -1.70 -1.57
N ASP A 81 5.45 -2.05 -2.14
CA ASP A 81 4.13 -1.59 -1.73
C ASP A 81 3.42 -2.73 -1.00
N LEU A 82 3.44 -2.67 0.34
CA LEU A 82 2.94 -3.74 1.20
C LEU A 82 1.49 -3.54 1.66
N ASP A 83 0.87 -2.37 1.39
CA ASP A 83 -0.47 -1.99 1.88
C ASP A 83 -0.71 -2.36 3.38
N GLY A 84 0.29 -2.15 4.24
CA GLY A 84 0.27 -2.49 5.67
C GLY A 84 0.63 -3.94 6.03
N GLY A 85 1.02 -4.75 5.05
CA GLY A 85 1.50 -6.13 5.23
C GLY A 85 2.93 -6.23 5.76
N THR A 86 3.34 -7.45 6.13
CA THR A 86 4.71 -7.74 6.52
C THR A 86 5.62 -7.82 5.30
N PRO A 87 6.86 -7.30 5.36
CA PRO A 87 7.79 -7.43 4.26
C PRO A 87 8.11 -8.91 4.01
N PRO A 88 8.16 -9.34 2.74
CA PRO A 88 8.62 -10.67 2.34
C PRO A 88 10.10 -10.86 2.70
N SER A 89 10.52 -12.10 2.87
CA SER A 89 11.88 -12.46 3.26
C SER A 89 12.89 -12.39 2.11
N THR A 90 12.43 -12.53 0.86
CA THR A 90 13.28 -12.57 -0.33
C THR A 90 12.67 -11.80 -1.50
N VAL A 91 13.50 -11.39 -2.45
CA VAL A 91 13.06 -10.76 -3.71
C VAL A 91 12.11 -11.70 -4.48
N HIS A 92 12.38 -13.00 -4.49
CA HIS A 92 11.50 -13.97 -5.13
C HIS A 92 10.08 -13.97 -4.53
N GLU A 93 9.99 -13.96 -3.20
CA GLU A 93 8.70 -13.91 -2.49
C GLU A 93 7.97 -12.59 -2.77
N ALA A 94 8.68 -11.46 -2.77
CA ALA A 94 8.12 -10.16 -3.14
C ALA A 94 7.49 -10.15 -4.55
N GLN A 95 8.17 -10.78 -5.52
CA GLN A 95 7.67 -10.92 -6.88
C GLN A 95 6.44 -11.83 -6.95
N GLN A 96 6.42 -12.94 -6.21
CA GLN A 96 5.27 -13.84 -6.15
C GLN A 96 4.04 -13.18 -5.51
N MET A 97 4.27 -12.34 -4.51
CA MET A 97 3.22 -11.58 -3.82
C MET A 97 2.73 -10.37 -4.65
N GLY A 98 3.46 -9.96 -5.69
CA GLY A 98 3.11 -8.81 -6.51
C GLY A 98 3.22 -7.46 -5.78
N VAL A 99 4.05 -7.40 -4.74
CA VAL A 99 4.27 -6.20 -3.90
C VAL A 99 5.43 -5.34 -4.39
N THR A 100 6.16 -5.77 -5.42
CA THR A 100 7.24 -4.97 -6.02
C THR A 100 6.68 -3.84 -6.87
N THR A 101 7.17 -2.62 -6.69
CA THR A 101 6.75 -1.47 -7.52
C THR A 101 7.40 -1.44 -8.91
N GLY A 102 8.41 -2.29 -9.13
CA GLY A 102 9.29 -2.25 -10.30
C GLY A 102 10.53 -1.39 -10.09
N ASN A 103 10.58 -0.59 -9.03
CA ASN A 103 11.78 0.15 -8.66
C ASN A 103 12.73 -0.74 -7.85
N SER A 104 13.95 -0.87 -8.35
CA SER A 104 15.03 -1.58 -7.67
C SER A 104 16.37 -0.97 -8.04
N ARG A 105 17.33 -1.09 -7.12
CA ARG A 105 18.70 -0.64 -7.32
C ARG A 105 19.58 -1.87 -7.51
N GLN A 106 20.18 -1.98 -8.69
CA GLN A 106 21.09 -3.04 -9.11
C GLN A 106 22.11 -2.29 -9.97
N ARG A 107 23.41 -2.30 -9.65
CA ARG A 107 24.39 -1.52 -10.44
C ARG A 107 24.89 -2.37 -11.62
N GLN A 108 25.27 -1.62 -12.66
CA GLN A 108 25.71 -2.04 -13.99
C GLN A 108 27.08 -2.71 -14.00
#